data_AF-A0A9X2EDC0-F1
#
_entry.id   AF-A0A9X2EDC0-F1
#
_cell.length_a   1.000
_cell.length_b   1.000
_cell.length_c   1.000
_cell.angle_alpha   90.00
_cell.angle_beta   90.00
_cell.angle_gamma   90.00
#
_symmetry.space_group_name_H-M   'P 1'
#
loop_
_entity.id
_entity.type
_entity.pdbx_description
1 polymer ?
#
loop_
_entity_poly.entity_id
_entity_poly.type
_entity_poly.pdbx_seq_one_letter_code
_entity_poly.pdbx_strand_id
1 'polypeptide(L)'
;MAGNTVIRARRAAALAILTIASAAAIAGCSSQHSSAPKAADDPDTADCTSGAQVIGGLQSTFGQLSDQLNGIGPASERGDLADLRNRVGTGANLAARIKSSLDSATASMSSPAPKRAYSGVADAGDRLHAALAHLDQAVQGAAPADGAVDDVQRSLNDLNTAVTTMRLSCSTVYAESTVAPEARRAAGR
;
A
#
# COMPACT_ATOMS: atom_id res chain seq x y z
N MET A 1 35.63 16.96 -28.81
CA MET A 1 36.59 17.43 -27.79
C MET A 1 35.79 17.85 -26.56
N ALA A 2 36.13 17.25 -25.40
CA ALA A 2 35.80 17.61 -24.00
C ALA A 2 34.31 17.77 -23.59
N GLY A 3 33.79 17.19 -22.51
CA GLY A 3 34.38 16.36 -21.46
C GLY A 3 33.34 16.12 -20.36
N ASN A 4 33.21 14.85 -19.93
CA ASN A 4 32.51 14.45 -18.71
C ASN A 4 33.27 14.96 -17.48
N THR A 5 32.56 15.46 -16.46
CA THR A 5 33.15 15.65 -15.13
C THR A 5 32.16 15.24 -14.04
N VAL A 6 32.25 13.97 -13.67
CA VAL A 6 31.84 13.46 -12.36
C VAL A 6 32.89 13.91 -11.35
N ILE A 7 32.52 14.69 -10.33
CA ILE A 7 33.40 14.92 -9.17
C ILE A 7 32.63 14.61 -7.88
N ARG A 8 33.07 13.52 -7.26
CA ARG A 8 32.84 13.12 -5.88
C ARG A 8 33.36 14.20 -4.93
N ALA A 9 32.56 14.59 -3.94
CA ALA A 9 33.06 15.21 -2.71
C ALA A 9 33.04 14.18 -1.57
N ARG A 10 34.19 14.07 -0.89
CA ARG A 10 34.51 13.11 0.17
C ARG A 10 34.30 13.76 1.55
N ARG A 11 33.83 12.93 2.49
CA ARG A 11 34.23 12.74 3.92
C ARG A 11 34.34 13.96 4.86
N ALA A 12 33.68 13.81 6.02
CA ALA A 12 34.24 13.76 7.41
C ALA A 12 33.25 14.43 8.38
N ALA A 13 32.56 13.65 9.23
CA ALA A 13 32.94 13.33 10.61
C ALA A 13 32.69 14.48 11.61
N ALA A 14 31.73 14.28 12.50
CA ALA A 14 31.73 14.87 13.83
C ALA A 14 31.13 13.86 14.81
N LEU A 15 32.01 13.31 15.65
CA LEU A 15 31.67 12.55 16.85
C LEU A 15 30.87 13.44 17.80
N ALA A 16 29.81 12.89 18.39
CA ALA A 16 29.32 13.35 19.69
C ALA A 16 29.18 12.12 20.59
N ILE A 17 30.22 11.95 21.40
CA ILE A 17 30.29 11.04 22.53
C ILE A 17 29.37 11.63 23.61
N LEU A 18 28.33 10.90 24.01
CA LEU A 18 27.68 11.15 25.31
C LEU A 18 27.75 9.88 26.14
N THR A 19 28.74 9.88 27.02
CA THR A 19 28.91 8.96 28.14
C THR A 19 27.82 9.19 29.17
N ILE A 20 27.06 8.15 29.52
CA ILE A 20 26.42 8.03 30.83
C ILE A 20 26.82 6.67 31.38
N ALA A 21 27.70 6.71 32.39
CA ALA A 21 28.05 5.57 33.21
C ALA A 21 27.00 5.40 34.30
N SER A 22 26.47 4.18 34.44
CA SER A 22 25.87 3.68 35.68
C SER A 22 26.25 2.22 35.83
N ALA A 23 27.18 1.95 36.75
CA ALA A 23 27.43 0.63 37.30
C ALA A 23 26.43 0.38 38.43
N ALA A 24 25.74 -0.76 38.44
CA ALA A 24 25.29 -1.42 39.67
C ALA A 24 24.71 -2.82 39.38
N ALA A 25 25.34 -3.80 40.04
CA ALA A 25 24.76 -5.01 40.62
C ALA A 25 23.95 -5.99 39.75
N ILE A 26 24.67 -7.05 39.36
CA ILE A 26 24.10 -8.38 39.16
C ILE A 26 23.75 -8.92 40.56
N ALA A 27 22.47 -8.90 40.92
CA ALA A 27 21.93 -9.73 41.98
C ALA A 27 20.66 -10.38 41.40
N GLY A 28 20.65 -11.72 41.38
CA GLY A 28 19.62 -12.50 40.75
C GLY A 28 18.22 -12.15 41.26
N CYS A 29 17.35 -11.74 40.35
CA CYS A 29 15.92 -11.91 40.49
C CYS A 29 15.51 -12.85 39.36
N SER A 30 15.18 -14.08 39.75
CA SER A 30 14.41 -15.05 38.99
C SER A 30 13.47 -14.35 38.03
N SER A 31 13.60 -14.67 36.75
CA SER A 31 12.84 -14.14 35.62
C SER A 31 11.34 -14.46 35.76
N GLN A 32 10.66 -13.80 36.68
CA GLN A 32 9.28 -13.40 36.46
C GLN A 32 9.35 -12.31 35.40
N HIS A 33 9.40 -12.74 34.13
CA HIS A 33 8.82 -11.97 33.06
C HIS A 33 7.36 -11.78 33.44
N SER A 34 7.09 -10.74 34.23
CA SER A 34 5.81 -10.07 34.20
C SER A 34 5.67 -9.62 32.77
N SER A 35 5.01 -10.45 31.97
CA SER A 35 4.48 -10.04 30.68
C SER A 35 3.82 -8.71 30.95
N ALA A 36 4.34 -7.64 30.36
CA ALA A 36 3.66 -6.35 30.39
C ALA A 36 2.20 -6.66 30.06
N PRO A 37 1.23 -6.15 30.85
CA PRO A 37 -0.17 -6.46 30.63
C PRO A 37 -0.44 -6.24 29.16
N LYS A 38 -0.84 -7.31 28.46
CA LYS A 38 -1.24 -7.26 27.06
C LYS A 38 -2.20 -6.10 26.99
N ALA A 39 -1.77 -4.98 26.39
CA ALA A 39 -2.60 -3.81 26.23
C ALA A 39 -3.92 -4.35 25.68
N ALA A 40 -5.03 -4.04 26.35
CA ALA A 40 -6.35 -4.42 25.86
C ALA A 40 -6.37 -4.11 24.36
N ASP A 41 -6.67 -5.13 23.54
CA ASP A 41 -6.49 -5.08 22.08
C ASP A 41 -7.04 -3.74 21.56
N ASP A 42 -6.13 -2.80 21.29
CA ASP A 42 -6.50 -1.45 20.90
C ASP A 42 -7.30 -1.56 19.60
N PRO A 43 -8.53 -1.02 19.54
CA PRO A 43 -9.39 -1.23 18.38
C PRO A 43 -8.75 -0.73 17.08
N ASP A 44 -7.89 0.30 17.15
CA ASP A 44 -7.11 0.75 15.99
C ASP A 44 -6.15 -0.34 15.50
N THR A 45 -5.41 -0.96 16.43
CA THR A 45 -4.49 -2.07 16.14
C THR A 45 -5.21 -3.30 15.58
N ALA A 46 -6.38 -3.66 16.12
CA ALA A 46 -7.18 -4.77 15.65
C ALA A 46 -7.74 -4.52 14.23
N ASP A 47 -8.31 -3.34 13.99
CA ASP A 47 -8.86 -2.94 12.69
C ASP A 47 -7.74 -2.82 11.63
N CYS A 48 -6.59 -2.26 12.00
CA CYS A 48 -5.42 -2.20 11.14
C CYS A 48 -4.89 -3.60 10.78
N THR A 49 -4.89 -4.55 11.72
CA THR A 49 -4.48 -5.94 11.47
C THR A 49 -5.44 -6.65 10.54
N SER A 50 -6.75 -6.55 10.81
CA SER A 50 -7.80 -7.12 9.95
C SER A 50 -7.73 -6.56 8.53
N GLY A 51 -7.62 -5.23 8.40
CA GLY A 51 -7.47 -4.59 7.09
C GLY A 51 -6.17 -4.98 6.37
N ALA A 52 -5.06 -5.16 7.09
CA ALA A 52 -3.79 -5.58 6.51
C ALA A 52 -3.86 -7.01 5.92
N GLN A 53 -4.64 -7.91 6.52
CA GLN A 53 -4.90 -9.24 5.95
C GLN A 53 -5.64 -9.15 4.62
N VAL A 54 -6.64 -8.26 4.53
CA VAL A 54 -7.40 -8.03 3.28
C VAL A 54 -6.48 -7.45 2.21
N ILE A 55 -5.64 -6.45 2.55
CA ILE A 55 -4.64 -5.89 1.63
C ILE A 55 -3.64 -6.96 1.18
N GLY A 56 -3.22 -7.85 2.09
CA GLY A 56 -2.40 -9.02 1.77
C GLY A 56 -3.06 -9.91 0.72
N GLY A 57 -4.35 -10.21 0.87
CA GLY A 57 -5.14 -10.97 -0.10
C GLY A 57 -5.32 -10.25 -1.45
N LEU A 58 -5.24 -8.92 -1.47
CA LEU A 58 -5.33 -8.10 -2.68
C LEU A 58 -4.00 -7.92 -3.42
N GLN A 59 -2.86 -8.38 -2.90
CA GLN A 59 -1.55 -8.18 -3.53
C GLN A 59 -1.51 -8.69 -4.98
N SER A 60 -2.08 -9.87 -5.24
CA SER A 60 -2.18 -10.40 -6.61
C SER A 60 -3.10 -9.54 -7.49
N THR A 61 -4.20 -9.02 -6.95
CA THR A 61 -5.11 -8.10 -7.64
C THR A 61 -4.40 -6.81 -8.04
N PHE A 62 -3.61 -6.20 -7.15
CA PHE A 62 -2.81 -5.01 -7.45
C PHE A 62 -1.73 -5.29 -8.49
N GLY A 63 -1.05 -6.44 -8.41
CA GLY A 63 -0.08 -6.87 -9.41
C GLY A 63 -0.70 -7.00 -10.80
N GLN A 64 -1.80 -7.77 -10.90
CA GLN A 64 -2.54 -7.94 -12.14
C GLN A 64 -3.07 -6.61 -12.68
N LEU A 65 -3.57 -5.73 -11.82
CA LEU A 65 -4.04 -4.40 -12.21
C LEU A 65 -2.89 -3.61 -12.83
N SER A 66 -1.71 -3.60 -12.20
CA SER A 66 -0.52 -2.94 -12.74
C SER A 66 -0.13 -3.53 -14.11
N ASP A 67 -0.15 -4.86 -14.26
CA ASP A 67 0.16 -5.52 -15.53
C ASP A 67 -0.82 -5.14 -16.66
N GLN A 68 -2.12 -5.06 -16.36
CA GLN A 68 -3.11 -4.62 -17.34
C GLN A 68 -2.86 -3.19 -17.76
N LEU A 69 -2.68 -2.28 -16.79
CA LEU A 69 -2.48 -0.85 -17.03
C LEU A 69 -1.19 -0.57 -17.82
N ASN A 70 -0.09 -1.24 -17.47
CA ASN A 70 1.18 -1.11 -18.18
C ASN A 70 1.09 -1.61 -19.64
N GLY A 71 0.15 -2.52 -19.93
CA GLY A 71 -0.08 -3.02 -21.28
C GLY A 71 -0.96 -2.13 -22.16
N ILE A 72 -1.70 -1.17 -21.58
CA ILE A 72 -2.59 -0.26 -22.32
C ILE A 72 -1.80 0.57 -23.34
N GLY A 73 -0.68 1.16 -22.93
CA GLY A 73 0.18 1.97 -23.81
C GLY A 73 0.68 1.19 -25.02
N PRO A 74 1.37 0.05 -24.84
CA PRO A 74 1.82 -0.79 -25.94
C PRO A 74 0.69 -1.28 -26.85
N ALA A 75 -0.49 -1.62 -26.31
CA ALA A 75 -1.65 -2.02 -27.13
C ALA A 75 -2.13 -0.85 -28.01
N SER A 76 -2.22 0.34 -27.42
CA SER A 76 -2.58 1.59 -28.12
C SER A 76 -1.58 1.95 -29.22
N GLU A 77 -0.27 1.88 -28.94
CA GLU A 77 0.80 2.17 -29.92
C GLU A 77 0.75 1.25 -31.15
N ARG A 78 0.35 -0.02 -30.95
CA ARG A 78 0.15 -0.97 -32.06
C ARG A 78 -1.18 -0.80 -32.79
N GLY A 79 -2.09 0.02 -32.27
CA GLY A 79 -3.47 0.12 -32.78
C GLY A 79 -4.31 -1.13 -32.52
N ASP A 80 -3.91 -1.97 -31.56
CA ASP A 80 -4.64 -3.20 -31.22
C ASP A 80 -5.80 -2.88 -30.27
N LEU A 81 -6.91 -2.46 -30.86
CA LEU A 81 -8.11 -2.07 -30.11
C LEU A 81 -8.72 -3.23 -29.32
N ALA A 82 -8.54 -4.49 -29.75
CA ALA A 82 -9.05 -5.65 -29.05
C ALA A 82 -8.26 -5.91 -27.76
N ASP A 83 -6.93 -5.92 -27.83
CA ASP A 83 -6.06 -6.04 -26.65
C ASP A 83 -6.25 -4.85 -25.70
N LEU A 84 -6.32 -3.62 -26.25
CA LEU A 84 -6.58 -2.41 -25.47
C LEU A 84 -7.86 -2.54 -24.65
N ARG A 85 -8.98 -2.90 -25.29
CA ARG A 85 -10.28 -3.07 -24.60
C ARG A 85 -10.25 -4.19 -23.58
N ASN A 86 -9.62 -5.31 -23.90
CA ASN A 86 -9.48 -6.42 -22.96
C ASN A 86 -8.72 -6.01 -21.70
N ARG A 87 -7.63 -5.27 -21.85
CA ARG A 87 -6.82 -4.75 -20.73
C ARG A 87 -7.58 -3.73 -19.91
N VAL A 88 -8.24 -2.76 -20.55
CA VAL A 88 -9.05 -1.74 -19.87
C VAL A 88 -10.19 -2.39 -19.10
N GLY A 89 -10.95 -3.29 -19.73
CA GLY A 89 -12.05 -4.01 -19.08
C GLY A 89 -11.59 -4.90 -17.92
N THR A 90 -10.48 -5.62 -18.09
CA THR A 90 -9.88 -6.42 -17.01
C THR A 90 -9.41 -5.53 -15.86
N GLY A 91 -8.74 -4.41 -16.16
CA GLY A 91 -8.33 -3.42 -15.17
C GLY A 91 -9.53 -2.85 -14.40
N ALA A 92 -10.62 -2.51 -15.09
CA ALA A 92 -11.84 -2.00 -14.48
C ALA A 92 -12.44 -3.02 -13.49
N ASN A 93 -12.48 -4.30 -13.86
CA ASN A 93 -12.97 -5.37 -12.98
C ASN A 93 -12.08 -5.57 -11.75
N LEU A 94 -10.75 -5.48 -11.90
CA LEU A 94 -9.80 -5.57 -10.79
C LEU A 94 -9.95 -4.37 -9.83
N ALA A 95 -10.15 -3.16 -10.36
CA ALA A 95 -10.41 -1.96 -9.58
C ALA A 95 -11.71 -2.07 -8.77
N ALA A 96 -12.79 -2.57 -9.38
CA ALA A 96 -14.04 -2.86 -8.68
C ALA A 96 -13.89 -3.92 -7.58
N ARG A 97 -13.04 -4.94 -7.80
CA ARG A 97 -12.75 -5.96 -6.79
C ARG A 97 -12.01 -5.40 -5.58
N ILE A 98 -11.09 -4.45 -5.78
CA ILE A 98 -10.41 -3.73 -4.69
C ILE A 98 -11.45 -3.02 -3.83
N LYS A 99 -12.35 -2.24 -4.44
CA LYS A 99 -13.44 -1.56 -3.76
C LYS A 99 -14.30 -2.52 -2.94
N SER A 100 -14.86 -3.55 -3.58
CA SER A 100 -15.76 -4.51 -2.92
C SER A 100 -15.11 -5.21 -1.71
N SER A 101 -13.83 -5.57 -1.83
CA SER A 101 -13.09 -6.23 -0.75
C SER A 101 -12.86 -5.30 0.45
N LEU A 102 -12.56 -4.03 0.18
CA LEU A 102 -12.29 -3.03 1.21
C LEU A 102 -13.57 -2.47 1.85
N ASP A 103 -14.66 -2.32 1.09
CA ASP A 103 -15.99 -1.99 1.64
C ASP A 103 -16.43 -3.06 2.64
N SER A 104 -16.25 -4.33 2.28
CA SER A 104 -16.57 -5.46 3.17
C SER A 104 -15.72 -5.42 4.45
N ALA A 105 -14.44 -5.10 4.34
CA ALA A 105 -13.53 -5.00 5.49
C ALA A 105 -13.88 -3.83 6.43
N THR A 106 -14.20 -2.66 5.85
CA THR A 106 -14.49 -1.43 6.59
C THR A 106 -15.86 -1.45 7.27
N ALA A 107 -16.78 -2.29 6.81
CA ALA A 107 -18.09 -2.48 7.44
C ALA A 107 -17.99 -2.97 8.89
N SER A 108 -17.02 -3.84 9.18
CA SER A 108 -16.77 -4.39 10.52
C SER A 108 -15.84 -3.53 11.39
N MET A 109 -15.19 -2.51 10.83
CA MET A 109 -14.24 -1.67 11.58
C MET A 109 -14.98 -0.75 12.55
N SER A 110 -14.48 -0.74 13.79
CA SER A 110 -15.01 0.06 14.90
C SER A 110 -14.31 1.41 15.03
N SER A 111 -13.05 1.48 14.63
CA SER A 111 -12.20 2.66 14.77
C SER A 111 -12.33 3.62 13.57
N PRO A 112 -12.66 4.91 13.81
CA PRO A 112 -12.87 5.87 12.73
C PRO A 112 -11.63 6.14 11.86
N ALA A 113 -10.42 6.06 12.43
CA ALA A 113 -9.19 6.36 11.70
C ALA A 113 -8.81 5.26 10.68
N PRO A 114 -8.62 3.97 11.08
CA PRO A 114 -8.44 2.87 10.15
C PRO A 114 -9.58 2.78 9.13
N LYS A 115 -10.83 2.88 9.58
CA LYS A 115 -12.00 2.83 8.68
C LYS A 115 -11.91 3.86 7.55
N ARG A 116 -11.66 5.13 7.87
CA ARG A 116 -11.47 6.18 6.85
C ARG A 116 -10.30 5.88 5.91
N ALA A 117 -9.21 5.35 6.43
CA ALA A 117 -8.03 5.07 5.64
C ALA A 117 -8.28 3.95 4.60
N TYR A 118 -8.90 2.84 5.02
CA TYR A 118 -9.28 1.75 4.11
C TYR A 118 -10.41 2.13 3.16
N SER A 119 -11.43 2.87 3.63
CA SER A 119 -12.50 3.40 2.76
C SER A 119 -11.93 4.36 1.70
N GLY A 120 -10.93 5.17 2.03
CA GLY A 120 -10.26 6.04 1.04
C GLY A 120 -9.60 5.26 -0.09
N VAL A 121 -9.06 4.07 0.17
CA VAL A 121 -8.54 3.17 -0.87
C VAL A 121 -9.68 2.55 -1.68
N ALA A 122 -10.78 2.17 -1.04
CA ALA A 122 -11.97 1.67 -1.73
C ALA A 122 -12.54 2.71 -2.71
N ASP A 123 -12.70 3.95 -2.26
CA ASP A 123 -13.19 5.07 -3.07
C ASP A 123 -12.24 5.39 -4.23
N ALA A 124 -10.92 5.29 -4.03
CA ALA A 124 -9.96 5.46 -5.12
C ALA A 124 -10.02 4.31 -6.14
N GLY A 125 -10.27 3.08 -5.68
CA GLY A 125 -10.56 1.94 -6.55
C GLY A 125 -11.82 2.15 -7.39
N ASP A 126 -12.87 2.74 -6.81
CA ASP A 126 -14.10 3.10 -7.52
C ASP A 126 -13.86 4.17 -8.60
N ARG A 127 -13.12 5.23 -8.27
CA ARG A 127 -12.73 6.26 -9.24
C ARG A 127 -11.93 5.67 -10.41
N LEU A 128 -10.98 4.78 -10.11
CA LEU A 128 -10.21 4.10 -11.14
C LEU A 128 -11.09 3.20 -12.03
N HIS A 129 -12.04 2.47 -11.43
CA HIS A 129 -13.02 1.69 -12.19
C HIS A 129 -13.81 2.57 -13.16
N ALA A 130 -14.34 3.69 -12.67
CA ALA A 130 -15.11 4.64 -13.49
C ALA A 130 -14.25 5.25 -14.62
N ALA A 131 -13.01 5.63 -14.34
CA ALA A 131 -12.10 6.16 -15.35
C ALA A 131 -11.77 5.13 -16.44
N LEU A 132 -11.54 3.87 -16.06
CA LEU A 132 -11.32 2.79 -17.03
C LEU A 132 -12.57 2.47 -17.84
N ALA A 133 -13.76 2.51 -17.23
CA ALA A 133 -15.02 2.36 -17.94
C ALA A 133 -15.23 3.51 -18.95
N HIS A 134 -14.91 4.74 -18.57
CA HIS A 134 -14.94 5.89 -19.48
C HIS A 134 -13.96 5.72 -20.65
N LEU A 135 -12.74 5.25 -20.39
CA LEU A 135 -11.77 4.93 -21.43
C LEU A 135 -12.28 3.84 -22.39
N ASP A 136 -12.89 2.76 -21.88
CA ASP A 136 -13.49 1.73 -22.74
C ASP A 136 -14.61 2.29 -23.61
N GLN A 137 -15.47 3.16 -23.06
CA GLN A 137 -16.52 3.83 -23.83
C GLN A 137 -15.94 4.74 -24.92
N ALA A 138 -14.88 5.49 -24.61
CA ALA A 138 -14.18 6.34 -25.58
C ALA A 138 -13.53 5.51 -26.71
N VAL A 139 -12.88 4.40 -26.37
CA VAL A 139 -12.29 3.48 -27.37
C VAL A 139 -13.35 2.87 -28.28
N GLN A 140 -14.57 2.67 -27.78
CA GLN A 140 -15.72 2.21 -28.57
C GLN A 140 -16.37 3.31 -29.42
N GLY A 141 -15.98 4.58 -29.24
CA GLY A 141 -16.67 5.72 -29.84
C GLY A 141 -18.05 6.00 -29.23
N ALA A 142 -18.34 5.42 -28.06
CA ALA A 142 -19.60 5.61 -27.33
C ALA A 142 -19.57 6.84 -26.40
N ALA A 143 -18.39 7.42 -26.16
CA ALA A 143 -18.18 8.65 -25.39
C ALA A 143 -17.05 9.49 -26.00
N PRO A 144 -16.98 10.81 -25.70
CA PRO A 144 -15.83 11.63 -26.06
C PRO A 144 -14.52 11.07 -25.48
N ALA A 145 -13.44 11.11 -26.26
CA ALA A 145 -12.13 10.66 -25.78
C ALA A 145 -11.39 11.70 -24.93
N ASP A 146 -11.88 12.94 -24.92
CA ASP A 146 -11.25 14.06 -24.22
C ASP A 146 -11.10 13.76 -22.72
N GLY A 147 -9.86 13.75 -22.25
CA GLY A 147 -9.52 13.55 -20.85
C GLY A 147 -9.61 12.11 -20.32
N ALA A 148 -10.06 11.13 -21.11
CA ALA A 148 -10.23 9.76 -20.62
C ALA A 148 -8.92 9.12 -20.10
N VAL A 149 -7.80 9.39 -20.79
CA VAL A 149 -6.47 8.93 -20.36
C VAL A 149 -6.00 9.69 -19.11
N ASP A 150 -6.23 11.00 -19.05
CA ASP A 150 -5.86 11.84 -17.91
C ASP A 150 -6.64 11.45 -16.65
N ASP A 151 -7.90 11.06 -16.79
CA ASP A 151 -8.73 10.58 -15.69
C ASP A 151 -8.23 9.25 -15.13
N VAL A 152 -7.76 8.34 -15.98
CA VAL A 152 -7.11 7.09 -15.55
C VAL A 152 -5.82 7.42 -14.79
N GLN A 153 -4.96 8.28 -15.34
CA GLN A 153 -3.71 8.69 -14.68
C GLN A 153 -3.95 9.36 -13.33
N ARG A 154 -4.93 10.27 -13.26
CA ARG A 154 -5.32 10.93 -12.01
C ARG A 154 -5.83 9.91 -10.99
N SER A 155 -6.70 9.00 -11.39
CA SER A 155 -7.25 7.97 -10.51
C SER A 155 -6.18 6.99 -9.99
N LEU A 156 -5.15 6.70 -10.79
CA LEU A 156 -4.01 5.90 -10.33
C LEU A 156 -3.16 6.64 -9.29
N ASN A 157 -2.92 7.93 -9.49
CA ASN A 157 -2.22 8.75 -8.51
C ASN A 157 -3.01 8.87 -7.20
N ASP A 158 -4.33 9.01 -7.28
CA ASP A 158 -5.24 9.00 -6.12
C ASP A 158 -5.17 7.66 -5.39
N LEU A 159 -5.22 6.53 -6.11
CA LEU A 159 -5.14 5.20 -5.52
C LEU A 159 -3.81 4.99 -4.80
N ASN A 160 -2.69 5.37 -5.43
CA ASN A 160 -1.37 5.29 -4.80
C ASN A 160 -1.27 6.17 -3.55
N THR A 161 -1.83 7.37 -3.59
CA THR A 161 -1.86 8.30 -2.46
C THR A 161 -2.71 7.74 -1.31
N ALA A 162 -3.87 7.16 -1.63
CA ALA A 162 -4.75 6.52 -0.66
C ALA A 162 -4.08 5.33 0.01
N VAL A 163 -3.43 4.43 -0.76
CA VAL A 163 -2.68 3.28 -0.21
C VAL A 163 -1.52 3.74 0.68
N THR A 164 -0.81 4.79 0.27
CA THR A 164 0.28 5.37 1.08
C THR A 164 -0.26 5.93 2.40
N THR A 165 -1.36 6.69 2.34
CA THR A 165 -2.01 7.27 3.52
C THR A 165 -2.49 6.17 4.47
N MET A 166 -3.12 5.12 3.92
CA MET A 166 -3.55 3.94 4.68
C MET A 166 -2.39 3.24 5.39
N ARG A 167 -1.25 3.06 4.71
CA ARG A 167 -0.04 2.48 5.33
C ARG A 167 0.48 3.33 6.49
N LEU A 168 0.47 4.66 6.34
CA LEU A 168 0.89 5.58 7.39
C LEU A 168 -0.07 5.55 8.59
N SER A 169 -1.39 5.48 8.35
CA SER A 169 -2.40 5.38 9.41
C SER A 169 -2.29 4.10 10.25
N CYS A 170 -1.79 3.01 9.66
CA CYS A 170 -1.60 1.73 10.33
C CYS A 170 -0.11 1.38 10.54
N SER A 171 0.77 2.40 10.58
CA SER A 171 2.22 2.23 10.57
C SER A 171 2.76 1.40 11.74
N THR A 172 2.11 1.40 12.90
CA THR A 172 2.46 0.55 14.05
C THR A 172 2.31 -0.94 13.73
N VAL A 173 1.20 -1.34 13.10
CA VAL A 173 0.94 -2.73 12.66
C VAL A 173 1.86 -3.14 11.51
N TYR A 174 2.10 -2.24 10.55
CA TYR A 174 3.00 -2.53 9.44
C TYR A 174 4.48 -2.60 9.87
N ALA A 175 4.91 -1.82 10.86
CA ALA A 175 6.26 -1.86 11.41
C ALA A 175 6.54 -3.17 12.16
N GLU A 176 5.59 -3.64 12.98
CA GLU A 176 5.75 -4.86 13.78
C GLU A 176 5.88 -6.13 12.92
N SER A 177 5.25 -6.14 11.74
CA SER A 177 5.41 -7.20 10.73
C SER A 177 6.83 -7.32 10.15
N THR A 178 7.63 -6.25 10.23
CA THR A 178 9.01 -6.22 9.70
C THR A 178 10.09 -6.41 10.76
N VAL A 179 9.78 -6.20 12.05
CA VAL A 179 10.75 -6.33 13.16
C VAL A 179 10.67 -7.70 13.85
N ALA A 180 9.54 -8.42 13.76
CA ALA A 180 9.33 -9.68 14.50
C ALA A 180 9.31 -11.02 13.70
N PRO A 181 10.00 -11.24 12.56
CA PRO A 181 10.02 -12.58 11.96
C PRO A 181 10.81 -13.62 12.78
N GLU A 182 11.81 -13.22 13.56
CA GLU A 182 12.74 -14.17 14.22
C GLU A 182 12.31 -14.60 15.63
N ALA A 183 11.56 -13.77 16.37
CA ALA A 183 11.15 -14.11 17.74
C ALA A 183 10.09 -15.23 17.80
N ARG A 184 9.22 -15.36 16.77
CA ARG A 184 8.21 -16.43 16.71
C ARG A 184 8.75 -17.81 16.32
N ARG A 185 9.93 -17.89 15.68
CA ARG A 185 10.59 -19.16 15.36
C ARG A 185 11.42 -19.72 16.53
N ALA A 186 11.80 -18.87 17.48
CA ALA A 186 12.61 -19.26 18.63
C ALA A 186 11.81 -19.80 19.83
N ALA A 187 10.48 -19.58 19.89
CA ALA A 187 9.63 -20.05 20.99
C ALA A 187 8.96 -21.42 20.73
N GLY A 188 9.35 -22.11 19.66
CA GLY A 188 8.77 -23.39 19.23
C GLY A 188 9.74 -24.58 19.31
N ARG A 189 10.60 -24.63 20.32
CA ARG A 189 11.38 -25.83 20.68
C ARG A 189 11.42 -26.01 22.19
#